data_AF-A0A953XEM1-F1
#
_entry.id   AF-A0A953XEM1-F1
#
_cell.length_a   1.000
_cell.length_b   1.000
_cell.length_c   1.000
_cell.angle_alpha   90.00
_cell.angle_beta   90.00
_cell.angle_gamma   90.00
#
_symmetry.space_group_name_H-M   'P 1'
#
loop_
_entity.id
_entity.type
_entity.pdbx_description
1 polymer ?
#
loop_
_entity_poly.entity_id
_entity_poly.type
_entity_poly.pdbx_seq_one_letter_code
_entity_poly.pdbx_strand_id
1 'polypeptide(L)'
;DEQRKAGNMDFNRKELNHHNRDLYHAEVTDLVNRLNKFVAEGQPLLYVPDIKFHRAIGRWANQPYSVTGELLSEEEYQKHLQEVLPTEKDLAIVADIFKDPDWIQEKKIPNDPWAYQKATHAGTHNKA
;
A
#
# COMPACT_ATOMS: atom_id res chain seq x y z
N ASP A 1 33.94 -15.94 16.63
CA ASP A 1 32.99 -17.07 16.58
C ASP A 1 32.07 -17.23 17.80
N GLU A 2 32.41 -16.71 18.99
CA GLU A 2 31.50 -16.79 20.14
C GLU A 2 30.29 -15.85 20.08
N GLN A 3 30.37 -14.72 19.36
CA GLN A 3 29.20 -13.86 19.11
C GLN A 3 28.13 -14.53 18.24
N ARG A 4 28.45 -15.58 17.47
CA ARG A 4 27.44 -16.42 16.79
C ARG A 4 26.74 -17.38 17.75
N LYS A 5 27.37 -17.73 18.89
CA LYS A 5 26.83 -18.65 19.90
C LYS A 5 25.97 -17.97 20.97
N ALA A 6 26.02 -16.63 21.08
CA ALA A 6 25.05 -15.87 21.86
C ALA A 6 23.64 -15.80 21.20
N GLY A 7 23.46 -16.41 20.03
CA GLY A 7 22.23 -16.40 19.24
C GLY A 7 21.17 -17.43 19.66
N ASN A 8 21.17 -17.89 20.92
CA ASN A 8 20.19 -18.88 21.41
C ASN A 8 19.02 -18.22 22.19
N MET A 9 18.54 -17.08 21.69
CA MET A 9 17.10 -16.83 21.73
C MET A 9 16.63 -17.16 20.32
N ASP A 10 16.05 -18.34 20.15
CA ASP A 10 15.50 -18.82 18.88
C ASP A 10 14.23 -18.01 18.58
N PHE A 11 14.41 -16.73 18.25
CA PHE A 11 13.33 -15.87 17.82
C PHE A 11 12.82 -16.43 16.51
N ASN A 12 11.54 -16.78 16.48
CA ASN A 12 10.91 -17.33 15.29
C ASN A 12 10.92 -16.27 14.17
N ARG A 13 11.94 -16.32 13.32
CA ARG A 13 12.16 -15.35 12.24
C ARG A 13 10.99 -15.30 11.25
N LYS A 14 10.24 -16.39 11.11
CA LYS A 14 9.02 -16.41 10.29
C LYS A 14 7.95 -15.53 10.91
N GLU A 15 7.73 -15.68 12.22
CA GLU A 15 6.77 -14.84 12.95
C GLU A 15 7.21 -13.37 13.01
N LEU A 16 8.51 -13.09 13.15
CA LEU A 16 9.01 -11.71 13.05
C LEU A 16 8.74 -11.10 11.66
N ASN A 17 8.96 -11.87 10.59
CA ASN A 17 8.64 -11.40 9.24
C ASN A 17 7.15 -11.19 9.03
N HIS A 18 6.31 -12.06 9.60
CA HIS A 18 4.85 -11.89 9.57
C HIS A 18 4.42 -10.63 10.31
N HIS A 19 4.90 -10.45 11.54
CA HIS A 19 4.61 -9.27 12.35
C HIS A 19 5.06 -7.98 11.67
N ASN A 20 6.27 -7.97 11.09
CA ASN A 20 6.75 -6.81 10.33
C ASN A 20 5.87 -6.50 9.11
N ARG A 21 5.33 -7.54 8.45
CA ARG A 21 4.40 -7.35 7.32
C ARG A 21 3.06 -6.78 7.77
N ASP A 22 2.57 -7.16 8.94
CA ASP A 22 1.35 -6.60 9.53
C ASP A 22 1.54 -5.12 9.90
N LEU A 23 2.69 -4.77 10.50
CA LEU A 23 3.04 -3.37 10.78
C LEU A 23 3.11 -2.53 9.50
N TYR A 24 3.82 -3.03 8.48
CA TYR A 24 3.89 -2.37 7.18
C TYR A 24 2.51 -2.19 6.54
N HIS A 25 1.64 -3.22 6.62
CA HIS A 25 0.28 -3.14 6.10
C HIS A 25 -0.54 -2.04 6.81
N ALA A 26 -0.44 -1.95 8.15
CA ALA A 26 -1.10 -0.91 8.94
C ALA A 26 -0.61 0.49 8.55
N GLU A 27 0.71 0.69 8.43
CA GLU A 27 1.30 1.98 8.04
C GLU A 27 0.86 2.43 6.64
N VAL A 28 0.86 1.51 5.67
CA VAL A 28 0.41 1.79 4.30
C VAL A 28 -1.08 2.10 4.29
N THR A 29 -1.89 1.39 5.08
CA THR A 29 -3.33 1.65 5.22
C THR A 29 -3.58 3.07 5.73
N ASP A 30 -2.85 3.50 6.75
CA ASP A 30 -2.94 4.87 7.27
C ASP A 30 -2.47 5.93 6.27
N LEU A 31 -1.47 5.60 5.43
CA LEU A 31 -1.06 6.48 4.33
C LEU A 31 -2.17 6.61 3.27
N VAL A 32 -2.78 5.50 2.86
CA VAL A 32 -3.89 5.49 1.90
C VAL A 32 -5.10 6.26 2.45
N ASN A 33 -5.42 6.10 3.73
CA ASN A 33 -6.47 6.88 4.41
C ASN A 33 -6.18 8.39 4.37
N ARG A 34 -4.91 8.81 4.43
CA ARG A 34 -4.52 10.21 4.25
C ARG A 34 -4.63 10.66 2.80
N LEU A 35 -4.29 9.81 1.83
CA LEU A 35 -4.44 10.10 0.40
C LEU A 35 -5.91 10.29 0.00
N ASN A 36 -6.82 9.56 0.64
CA ASN A 36 -8.27 9.70 0.44
C ASN A 36 -8.82 11.11 0.74
N LYS A 37 -8.07 11.96 1.45
CA LYS A 37 -8.43 13.38 1.65
C LYS A 37 -8.35 14.22 0.37
N PHE A 38 -7.63 13.73 -0.65
CA PHE A 38 -7.49 14.38 -1.94
C PHE A 38 -8.45 13.81 -3.00
N VAL A 39 -9.19 12.76 -2.67
CA VAL A 39 -10.21 12.18 -3.54
C VAL A 39 -11.44 13.08 -3.51
N ALA A 40 -11.98 13.43 -4.69
CA ALA A 40 -13.16 14.27 -4.80
C ALA A 40 -14.39 13.61 -4.14
N GLU A 41 -15.30 14.44 -3.62
CA GLU A 41 -16.55 13.94 -3.03
C GLU A 41 -17.35 13.10 -4.05
N GLY A 42 -17.89 11.96 -3.60
CA GLY A 42 -18.66 11.04 -4.44
C GLY A 42 -17.83 10.08 -5.30
N GLN A 43 -16.50 10.18 -5.30
CA GLN A 43 -15.61 9.20 -5.95
C GLN A 43 -15.27 8.04 -5.00
N PRO A 44 -15.01 6.83 -5.52
CA PRO A 44 -14.60 5.70 -4.71
C PRO A 44 -13.26 5.97 -4.02
N LEU A 45 -13.18 5.63 -2.73
CA LEU A 45 -11.96 5.78 -1.95
C LEU A 45 -10.97 4.67 -2.27
N LEU A 46 -9.68 5.01 -2.19
CA LEU A 46 -8.59 4.05 -2.27
C LEU A 46 -8.56 3.18 -1.01
N TYR A 47 -8.19 1.91 -1.15
CA TYR A 47 -7.98 1.00 -0.03
C TYR A 47 -6.81 0.07 -0.32
N VAL A 48 -6.21 -0.47 0.74
CA VAL A 48 -5.14 -1.47 0.62
C VAL A 48 -5.81 -2.85 0.57
N PRO A 49 -5.42 -3.73 -0.38
CA PRO A 49 -5.92 -5.10 -0.40
C PRO A 49 -5.59 -5.86 0.89
N ASP A 50 -6.36 -6.91 1.15
CA ASP A 50 -6.08 -7.86 2.22
C ASP A 50 -4.68 -8.44 2.08
N ILE A 51 -4.00 -8.66 3.21
CA ILE A 51 -2.62 -9.13 3.27
C ILE A 51 -2.41 -10.46 2.51
N LYS A 52 -3.46 -11.28 2.36
CA LYS A 52 -3.45 -12.57 1.68
C LYS A 52 -3.52 -12.47 0.16
N PHE A 53 -4.03 -11.36 -0.38
CA PHE A 53 -4.26 -11.17 -1.80
C PHE A 53 -2.96 -11.28 -2.61
N HIS A 54 -3.02 -12.01 -3.73
CA HIS A 54 -1.99 -12.08 -4.77
C HIS A 54 -0.55 -12.30 -4.26
N ARG A 55 -0.37 -13.31 -3.40
CA ARG A 55 0.91 -13.64 -2.76
C ARG A 55 1.66 -14.75 -3.50
N ALA A 56 2.93 -14.50 -3.79
CA ALA A 56 3.85 -15.53 -4.30
C ALA A 56 4.69 -16.22 -3.20
N ILE A 57 4.73 -15.66 -1.98
CA ILE A 57 5.61 -16.12 -0.88
C ILE A 57 4.86 -16.15 0.46
N GLY A 58 5.14 -17.19 1.26
CA GLY A 58 4.68 -17.35 2.64
C GLY A 58 3.47 -18.28 2.75
N ARG A 59 2.79 -18.25 3.90
CA ARG A 59 1.68 -19.17 4.22
C ARG A 59 0.44 -19.06 3.32
N TRP A 60 0.34 -17.98 2.54
CA TRP A 60 -0.75 -17.72 1.58
C TRP A 60 -0.28 -17.75 0.13
N ALA A 61 0.92 -18.27 -0.14
CA ALA A 61 1.45 -18.33 -1.49
C ALA A 61 0.54 -19.15 -2.42
N ASN A 62 0.26 -18.61 -3.61
CA ASN A 62 -0.54 -19.24 -4.67
C ASN A 62 -1.95 -19.66 -4.22
N GLN A 63 -2.51 -19.01 -3.19
CA GLN A 63 -3.89 -19.23 -2.77
C GLN A 63 -4.80 -18.16 -3.39
N PRO A 64 -6.00 -18.55 -3.88
CA PRO A 64 -6.92 -17.67 -4.60
C PRO A 64 -7.72 -16.76 -3.64
N TYR A 65 -7.03 -15.90 -2.88
CA TYR A 65 -7.73 -14.90 -2.06
C TYR A 65 -8.13 -13.69 -2.92
N SER A 66 -9.31 -13.13 -2.67
CA SER A 66 -9.78 -11.86 -3.23
C SER A 66 -9.03 -10.66 -2.63
N VAL A 67 -9.26 -9.45 -3.16
CA VAL A 67 -8.73 -8.19 -2.60
C VAL A 67 -9.29 -7.87 -1.20
N THR A 68 -10.42 -8.45 -0.83
CA THR A 68 -11.09 -8.30 0.47
C THR A 68 -10.81 -9.47 1.42
N GLY A 69 -10.09 -10.49 0.96
CA GLY A 69 -9.57 -11.58 1.79
C GLY A 69 -10.45 -12.83 1.83
N GLU A 70 -11.51 -12.93 1.03
CA GLU A 70 -12.26 -14.18 0.86
C GLU A 70 -11.47 -15.19 0.01
N LEU A 71 -11.60 -16.48 0.31
CA LEU A 71 -11.04 -17.53 -0.54
C LEU A 71 -12.01 -17.82 -1.69
N LEU A 72 -11.56 -17.62 -2.92
CA LEU A 72 -12.32 -17.83 -4.15
C LEU A 72 -12.04 -19.20 -4.76
N SER A 73 -12.90 -19.64 -5.68
CA SER A 73 -12.52 -20.72 -6.60
C SER A 73 -11.46 -20.24 -7.60
N GLU A 74 -10.78 -21.19 -8.26
CA GLU A 74 -9.77 -20.84 -9.27
C GLU A 74 -10.36 -20.02 -10.42
N GLU A 75 -11.55 -20.41 -10.92
CA GLU A 75 -12.23 -19.71 -12.01
C GLU A 75 -12.63 -18.27 -11.61
N GLU A 76 -13.19 -18.11 -10.41
CA GLU A 76 -13.54 -16.79 -9.87
C GLU A 76 -12.30 -15.93 -9.63
N TYR A 77 -11.20 -16.53 -9.17
CA TYR A 77 -9.95 -15.81 -8.93
C TYR A 77 -9.33 -15.31 -10.22
N GLN A 78 -9.31 -16.11 -11.30
CA GLN A 78 -8.80 -15.65 -12.59
C GLN A 78 -9.62 -14.47 -13.14
N LYS A 79 -10.95 -14.52 -13.00
CA LYS A 79 -11.82 -13.39 -13.34
C LYS A 79 -11.53 -12.17 -12.48
N HIS A 80 -11.42 -12.37 -11.16
CA HIS A 80 -11.12 -11.32 -10.19
C HIS A 80 -9.78 -10.63 -10.50
N LEU A 81 -8.74 -11.39 -10.88
CA LEU A 81 -7.43 -10.84 -11.27
C LEU A 81 -7.52 -9.92 -12.49
N GLN A 82 -8.33 -10.25 -13.50
CA GLN A 82 -8.52 -9.41 -14.68
C GLN A 82 -9.24 -8.10 -14.35
N GLU A 83 -10.09 -8.10 -13.31
CA GLU A 83 -10.85 -6.92 -12.90
C GLU A 83 -10.03 -5.98 -12.01
N VAL A 84 -9.12 -6.51 -11.19
CA VAL A 84 -8.41 -5.71 -10.16
C VAL A 84 -6.95 -5.41 -10.47
N LEU A 85 -6.31 -6.15 -11.39
CA LEU A 85 -4.93 -5.88 -11.80
C LEU A 85 -4.88 -5.06 -13.08
N PRO A 86 -3.86 -4.19 -13.24
CA PRO A 86 -3.67 -3.47 -14.49
C PRO A 86 -3.50 -4.42 -15.68
N THR A 87 -4.28 -4.18 -16.73
CA THR A 87 -4.16 -4.89 -18.00
C THR A 87 -3.12 -4.23 -18.91
N GLU A 88 -2.73 -4.90 -20.00
CA GLU A 88 -1.85 -4.31 -21.01
C GLU A 88 -2.41 -3.01 -21.60
N LYS A 89 -3.74 -2.91 -21.72
CA LYS A 89 -4.41 -1.69 -22.18
C LYS A 89 -4.26 -0.55 -21.18
N ASP A 90 -4.39 -0.84 -19.89
CA ASP A 90 -4.20 0.17 -18.83
C ASP A 90 -2.76 0.68 -18.80
N LEU A 91 -1.79 -0.22 -18.96
CA LEU A 91 -0.37 0.14 -19.04
C LEU A 91 -0.07 1.02 -20.27
N ALA A 92 -0.70 0.76 -21.41
CA ALA A 92 -0.56 1.60 -22.60
C ALA A 92 -1.15 3.01 -22.41
N ILE A 93 -2.30 3.11 -21.73
CA ILE A 93 -2.91 4.40 -21.36
C ILE A 93 -1.97 5.18 -20.43
N VAL A 94 -1.45 4.51 -19.40
CA VAL A 94 -0.50 5.12 -18.46
C VAL A 94 0.73 5.62 -19.22
N ALA A 95 1.31 4.82 -20.12
CA ALA A 95 2.47 5.22 -20.92
C ALA A 95 2.20 6.45 -21.81
N ASP A 96 0.96 6.66 -22.26
CA ASP A 96 0.56 7.84 -23.01
C ASP A 96 0.42 9.08 -22.10
N ILE A 97 -0.20 8.93 -20.92
CA ILE A 97 -0.32 9.98 -19.90
C ILE A 97 1.06 10.52 -19.50
N PHE A 98 2.05 9.65 -19.33
CA PHE A 98 3.41 10.03 -18.95
C PHE A 98 4.13 10.93 -19.98
N LYS A 99 3.62 11.05 -21.22
CA LYS A 99 4.20 11.95 -22.23
C LYS A 99 3.87 13.42 -21.97
N ASP A 100 2.77 13.70 -21.29
CA ASP A 100 2.32 15.06 -20.98
C ASP A 100 2.77 15.44 -19.56
N PRO A 101 3.71 16.39 -19.37
CA PRO A 101 4.19 16.76 -18.04
C PRO A 101 3.09 17.27 -17.09
N ASP A 102 1.92 17.66 -17.59
CA ASP A 102 0.81 18.20 -16.80
C ASP A 102 -0.02 17.10 -16.10
N TRP A 103 0.31 15.81 -16.28
CA TRP A 103 -0.39 14.71 -15.61
C TRP A 103 -0.26 14.73 -14.08
N ILE A 104 0.75 15.42 -13.54
CA ILE A 104 1.00 15.54 -12.10
C ILE A 104 0.97 17.00 -11.66
N GLN A 105 0.22 17.29 -10.60
CA GLN A 105 0.15 18.63 -10.04
C GLN A 105 1.45 19.00 -9.31
N GLU A 106 1.97 20.20 -9.57
CA GLU A 106 3.14 20.72 -8.87
C GLU A 106 2.81 21.01 -7.39
N LYS A 107 3.51 20.34 -6.48
CA LYS A 107 3.46 20.68 -5.05
C LYS A 107 4.55 21.70 -4.73
N LYS A 108 4.17 22.98 -4.63
CA LYS A 108 5.10 24.05 -4.21
C LYS A 108 5.64 23.76 -2.81
N ILE A 109 6.94 23.46 -2.72
CA ILE A 109 7.63 23.35 -1.44
C ILE A 109 7.86 24.78 -0.93
N PRO A 110 7.52 25.10 0.33
CA PRO A 110 7.86 26.38 0.91
C PRO A 110 9.37 26.65 0.81
N ASN A 111 9.77 27.87 0.44
CA ASN A 111 11.17 28.27 0.29
C ASN A 111 11.99 28.19 1.60
N ASP A 112 11.31 28.12 2.74
CA ASP A 112 11.93 27.93 4.06
C ASP A 112 12.13 26.43 4.33
N PRO A 113 13.38 25.94 4.49
CA PRO A 113 13.69 24.54 4.79
C PRO A 113 13.00 24.00 6.05
N TRP A 114 12.55 24.87 6.96
CA TRP A 114 11.90 24.51 8.20
C TRP A 114 10.37 24.76 8.20
N ALA A 115 9.82 25.34 7.14
CA ALA A 115 8.38 25.61 7.04
C ALA A 115 7.55 24.35 6.77
N TYR A 116 8.16 23.27 6.25
CA TYR A 116 7.48 22.00 6.03
C TYR A 116 6.92 21.40 7.34
N GLN A 117 7.65 21.50 8.45
CA GLN A 117 7.18 21.04 9.77
C GLN A 117 6.02 21.87 10.33
N LYS A 118 5.97 23.18 10.07
CA LYS A 118 4.91 24.04 10.59
C LYS A 118 3.56 23.79 9.89
N ALA A 119 3.58 23.58 8.57
CA ALA A 119 2.37 23.35 7.77
C ALA A 119 1.71 21.98 8.07
N THR A 120 2.50 20.96 8.39
CA THR A 120 1.98 19.62 8.73
C THR A 120 1.37 19.56 10.13
N HIS A 121 1.86 20.35 11.09
CA HIS A 121 1.30 20.43 12.45
C HIS A 121 0.11 21.40 12.59
N ALA A 122 -0.04 22.37 11.68
CA ALA A 122 -1.18 23.30 11.70
C ALA A 122 -2.52 22.63 11.35
N GLY A 123 -2.51 21.47 10.67
CA GLY A 123 -3.72 20.70 10.35
C GLY A 123 -4.35 19.95 11.53
N THR A 124 -3.69 19.93 12.70
CA THR A 124 -4.15 19.21 13.91
C THR A 124 -4.82 20.10 14.97
N HIS A 125 -4.92 21.41 14.75
CA HIS A 125 -5.60 22.34 15.66
C HIS A 125 -6.67 23.17 14.93
N ASN A 126 -7.71 22.50 14.44
CA ASN A 126 -9.02 23.12 14.27
C ASN A 126 -10.10 22.05 14.47
N LYS A 127 -10.31 21.70 15.73
CA LYS A 127 -11.59 21.21 16.25
C LYS A 127 -11.86 22.01 17.52
N ALA A 128 -12.74 22.99 17.38
CA ALA A 128 -13.58 23.46 18.48
C ALA A 128 -14.63 22.38 18.78
#